data_AF-A0A5B9DQ57-F1
#
_entry.id   AF-A0A5B9DQ57-F1
#
_cell.length_a   1.000
_cell.length_b   1.000
_cell.length_c   1.000
_cell.angle_alpha   90.00
_cell.angle_beta   90.00
_cell.angle_gamma   90.00
#
_symmetry.space_group_name_H-M   'P 1'
#
loop_
_entity.id
_entity.type
_entity.pdbx_description
1 polymer ?
#
loop_
_entity_poly.entity_id
_entity_poly.type
_entity_poly.pdbx_seq_one_letter_code
_entity_poly.pdbx_strand_id
1 'polypeptide(L)'
;MGNIRIGGNLSVVSRAGRNCKFAWPVPASGMSKAPKPSVDLSARCACGAVAVRVHGPIFAMLMCSCLDCQKATGTGHATVALAAPSDVTITGPVSSFERPADSGALFTRSFCPHCGTPIAGRSSRAPDAIMLPVGLFGADTGWFAPNQLIFARSHHQWDAIAPDLPRYVRYRDSGEI
;
A
#
# COMPACT_ATOMS: atom_id res chain seq x y z
N MET A 1 -53.29 -6.82 -28.27
CA MET A 1 -52.78 -6.70 -26.88
C MET A 1 -51.26 -6.69 -26.96
N GLY A 2 -50.48 -5.67 -26.67
CA GLY A 2 -50.64 -4.26 -26.34
C GLY A 2 -49.21 -3.68 -26.36
N ASN A 3 -49.01 -2.53 -27.02
CA ASN A 3 -47.73 -1.81 -27.03
C ASN A 3 -47.55 -1.05 -25.71
N ILE A 4 -46.35 -1.10 -25.11
CA ILE A 4 -45.94 -0.14 -24.08
C ILE A 4 -44.65 0.54 -24.53
N ARG A 5 -44.77 1.85 -24.80
CA ARG A 5 -43.66 2.81 -24.87
C ARG A 5 -43.29 3.19 -23.44
N ILE A 6 -42.00 3.28 -23.14
CA ILE A 6 -41.52 4.00 -21.95
C ILE A 6 -40.47 5.01 -22.41
N GLY A 7 -40.92 6.26 -22.57
CA GLY A 7 -40.05 7.42 -22.45
C GLY A 7 -39.83 7.72 -20.97
N GLY A 8 -38.59 8.04 -20.60
CA GLY A 8 -38.22 8.38 -19.23
C GLY A 8 -36.89 9.08 -19.22
N ASN A 9 -36.94 10.41 -19.20
CA ASN A 9 -35.79 11.30 -19.06
C ASN A 9 -35.26 11.17 -17.62
N LEU A 10 -34.15 10.48 -17.40
CA LEU A 10 -33.49 10.40 -16.10
C LEU A 10 -32.56 11.61 -15.94
N SER A 11 -33.12 12.65 -15.33
CA SER A 11 -32.35 13.75 -14.79
C SER A 11 -31.38 13.25 -13.72
N VAL A 12 -30.11 13.62 -13.89
CA VAL A 12 -29.05 13.41 -12.91
C VAL A 12 -29.38 14.24 -11.66
N VAL A 13 -29.94 13.59 -10.65
CA VAL A 13 -30.08 14.18 -9.33
C VAL A 13 -28.73 14.12 -8.63
N SER A 14 -27.96 15.21 -8.74
CA SER A 14 -26.84 15.46 -7.83
C SER A 14 -27.43 15.63 -6.42
N ARG A 15 -27.11 14.73 -5.51
CA ARG A 15 -27.26 15.00 -4.07
C ARG A 15 -25.88 15.04 -3.43
N ALA A 16 -25.39 16.26 -3.33
CA ALA A 16 -24.45 16.68 -2.31
C ALA A 16 -24.98 16.26 -0.91
N GLY A 17 -24.08 15.83 -0.03
CA GLY A 17 -24.42 15.59 1.37
C GLY A 17 -23.79 14.35 1.98
N ARG A 18 -22.46 14.32 2.10
CA ARG A 18 -21.82 13.61 3.21
C ARG A 18 -20.84 14.55 3.88
N ASN A 19 -21.22 15.00 5.08
CA ASN A 19 -20.38 15.74 6.00
C ASN A 19 -19.14 14.91 6.35
N CYS A 20 -18.04 15.11 5.63
CA CYS A 20 -16.72 14.61 6.05
C CYS A 20 -16.22 15.45 7.23
N LYS A 21 -16.74 15.21 8.43
CA LYS A 21 -16.20 15.75 9.69
C LYS A 21 -14.95 14.97 10.16
N PHE A 22 -14.08 14.58 9.23
CA PHE A 22 -12.79 13.97 9.55
C PHE A 22 -11.70 14.85 8.97
N ALA A 23 -11.54 16.04 9.56
CA ALA A 23 -10.37 16.86 9.36
C ALA A 23 -9.24 16.22 10.18
N TRP A 24 -8.47 15.32 9.55
CA TRP A 24 -7.16 14.98 10.08
C TRP A 24 -6.34 16.28 10.09
N PRO A 25 -5.72 16.69 11.21
CA PRO A 25 -4.82 17.82 11.19
C PRO A 25 -3.70 17.48 10.21
N VAL A 26 -3.67 18.17 9.06
CA VAL A 26 -2.53 18.09 8.14
C VAL A 26 -1.41 18.88 8.84
N PRO A 27 -0.33 18.23 9.31
CA PRO A 27 0.79 18.99 9.84
C PRO A 27 1.31 19.91 8.73
N ALA A 28 1.54 21.17 9.05
CA ALA A 28 2.00 22.21 8.11
C ALA A 28 3.43 21.95 7.57
N SER A 29 4.06 20.83 7.92
CA SER A 29 5.41 20.49 7.49
C SER A 29 5.39 19.93 6.07
N GLY A 30 5.84 20.75 5.13
CA GLY A 30 6.18 20.31 3.78
C GLY A 30 7.15 19.11 3.78
N MET A 31 7.18 18.40 2.64
CA MET A 31 8.03 17.23 2.41
C MET A 31 9.40 17.39 3.07
N SER A 32 9.72 16.54 4.05
CA SER A 32 11.00 16.59 4.73
C SER A 32 12.13 16.49 3.71
N LYS A 33 13.06 17.47 3.73
CA LYS A 33 14.29 17.48 2.91
C LYS A 33 15.33 16.46 3.39
N ALA A 34 14.89 15.37 4.02
CA ALA A 34 15.81 14.34 4.48
C ALA A 34 16.50 13.72 3.26
N PRO A 35 17.82 13.47 3.33
CA PRO A 35 18.54 12.79 2.25
C PRO A 35 17.91 11.41 2.02
N LYS A 36 17.66 11.10 0.75
CA LYS A 36 17.18 9.79 0.29
C LYS A 36 18.23 8.72 0.67
N PRO A 37 17.91 7.74 1.52
CA PRO A 37 18.90 6.74 1.90
C PRO A 37 19.23 5.83 0.73
N SER A 38 20.51 5.45 0.61
CA SER A 38 20.91 4.29 -0.21
C SER A 38 20.91 3.05 0.68
N VAL A 39 20.43 1.94 0.15
CA VAL A 39 20.27 0.70 0.91
C VAL A 39 20.92 -0.49 0.18
N ASP A 40 21.29 -1.52 0.93
CA ASP A 40 21.63 -2.84 0.42
C ASP A 40 20.81 -3.87 1.20
N LEU A 41 19.61 -4.17 0.70
CA LEU A 41 18.61 -4.98 1.39
C LEU A 41 18.40 -6.31 0.67
N SER A 42 18.10 -7.34 1.44
CA SER A 42 17.68 -8.63 0.91
C SER A 42 16.46 -9.14 1.66
N ALA A 43 15.53 -9.71 0.91
CA ALA A 43 14.33 -10.32 1.47
C ALA A 43 13.93 -11.57 0.70
N ARG A 44 13.09 -12.39 1.32
CA ARG A 44 12.49 -13.57 0.70
C ARG A 44 11.00 -13.61 1.02
N CYS A 45 10.21 -14.21 0.13
CA CYS A 45 8.82 -14.50 0.45
C CYS A 45 8.71 -15.54 1.59
N ALA A 46 7.52 -15.72 2.14
CA ALA A 46 7.30 -16.61 3.28
C ALA A 46 7.72 -18.07 3.01
N CYS A 47 7.58 -18.57 1.78
CA CYS A 47 8.04 -19.91 1.42
C CYS A 47 9.49 -19.96 0.89
N GLY A 48 10.19 -18.83 0.82
CA GLY A 48 11.57 -18.73 0.36
C GLY A 48 11.80 -18.81 -1.17
N ALA A 49 10.76 -19.14 -1.96
CA ALA A 49 10.87 -19.35 -3.40
C ALA A 49 11.20 -18.09 -4.20
N VAL A 50 10.81 -16.91 -3.71
CA VAL A 50 11.13 -15.60 -4.31
C VAL A 50 12.13 -14.88 -3.42
N ALA A 51 13.22 -14.41 -4.01
CA ALA A 51 14.20 -13.54 -3.38
C ALA A 51 14.15 -12.15 -4.02
N VAL A 52 14.30 -11.12 -3.21
CA VAL A 52 14.39 -9.72 -3.63
C VAL A 52 15.67 -9.13 -3.07
N ARG A 53 16.46 -8.45 -3.92
CA ARG A 53 17.59 -7.62 -3.51
C ARG A 53 17.38 -6.20 -3.98
N VAL A 54 17.68 -5.23 -3.13
CA VAL A 54 17.62 -3.80 -3.45
C VAL A 54 18.98 -3.20 -3.15
N HIS A 55 19.64 -2.66 -4.16
CA HIS A 55 20.94 -2.01 -4.02
C HIS A 55 20.92 -0.65 -4.71
N GLY A 56 20.73 0.41 -3.92
CA GLY A 56 20.60 1.76 -4.47
C GLY A 56 19.71 2.69 -3.65
N PRO A 57 19.41 3.89 -4.18
CA PRO A 57 18.62 4.91 -3.49
C PRO A 57 17.13 4.54 -3.37
N ILE A 58 16.55 4.77 -2.19
CA ILE A 58 15.10 4.83 -1.99
C ILE A 58 14.67 6.29 -2.11
N PHE A 59 13.87 6.62 -3.13
CA PHE A 59 13.51 8.01 -3.42
C PHE A 59 12.18 8.47 -2.85
N ALA A 60 11.34 7.54 -2.39
CA ALA A 60 10.10 7.86 -1.68
C ALA A 60 9.70 6.73 -0.72
N MET A 61 9.07 7.12 0.38
CA MET A 61 8.56 6.24 1.43
C MET A 61 7.21 6.77 1.88
N LEU A 62 6.17 5.95 1.78
CA LEU A 62 4.81 6.42 2.01
C LEU A 62 3.91 5.31 2.55
N MET A 63 2.80 5.73 3.14
CA MET A 63 1.67 4.89 3.47
C MET A 63 0.52 5.20 2.51
N CYS A 64 -0.11 4.19 1.94
CA CYS A 64 -1.26 4.33 1.04
C CYS A 64 -2.51 3.71 1.65
N SER A 65 -3.54 4.51 1.91
CA SER A 65 -4.79 4.05 2.52
C SER A 65 -5.94 3.87 1.54
N CYS A 66 -5.68 3.74 0.24
CA CYS A 66 -6.75 3.42 -0.70
C CYS A 66 -7.33 2.02 -0.39
N LEU A 67 -8.61 1.81 -0.72
CA LEU A 67 -9.31 0.57 -0.37
C LEU A 67 -8.66 -0.70 -0.95
N ASP A 68 -7.99 -0.59 -2.10
CA ASP A 68 -7.25 -1.72 -2.64
C ASP A 68 -5.96 -2.00 -1.89
N CYS A 69 -5.28 -0.96 -1.38
CA CYS A 69 -4.12 -1.15 -0.52
C CYS A 69 -4.53 -1.87 0.76
N GLN A 70 -5.64 -1.45 1.36
CA GLN A 70 -6.24 -2.10 2.53
C GLN A 70 -6.56 -3.59 2.26
N LYS A 71 -7.28 -3.88 1.17
CA LYS A 71 -7.67 -5.25 0.81
C LYS A 71 -6.48 -6.20 0.66
N ALA A 72 -5.37 -5.73 0.11
CA ALA A 72 -4.24 -6.60 -0.16
C ALA A 72 -3.27 -6.75 1.00
N THR A 73 -3.30 -5.84 1.99
CA THR A 73 -2.47 -5.98 3.20
C THR A 73 -3.26 -6.54 4.37
N GLY A 74 -4.59 -6.47 4.33
CA GLY A 74 -5.45 -6.77 5.48
C GLY A 74 -5.36 -5.72 6.60
N THR A 75 -4.65 -4.61 6.38
CA THR A 75 -4.51 -3.49 7.34
C THR A 75 -5.21 -2.24 6.77
N GLY A 76 -5.21 -1.10 7.47
CA GLY A 76 -5.84 0.12 6.95
C GLY A 76 -4.96 0.90 5.96
N HIS A 77 -3.76 0.40 5.66
CA HIS A 77 -2.87 0.97 4.65
C HIS A 77 -1.92 -0.07 4.00
N ALA A 78 -1.14 0.37 3.01
CA ALA A 78 0.05 -0.32 2.58
C ALA A 78 1.26 0.56 2.85
N THR A 79 2.26 -0.01 3.52
CA THR A 79 3.53 0.64 3.83
C THR A 79 4.55 0.28 2.76
N VAL A 80 4.99 1.28 1.99
CA VAL A 80 5.76 1.04 0.77
C VAL A 80 6.92 2.02 0.58
N ALA A 81 7.97 1.54 -0.07
CA ALA A 81 9.11 2.32 -0.53
C ALA A 81 9.21 2.27 -2.06
N LEU A 82 9.72 3.33 -2.68
CA LEU A 82 9.95 3.40 -4.12
C LEU A 82 11.45 3.44 -4.43
N ALA A 83 11.87 2.57 -5.34
CA ALA A 83 13.22 2.49 -5.88
C ALA A 83 13.19 2.49 -7.42
N ALA A 84 14.34 2.69 -8.05
CA ALA A 84 14.44 2.49 -9.49
C ALA A 84 14.40 0.99 -9.83
N PRO A 85 13.73 0.56 -10.91
CA PRO A 85 13.72 -0.85 -11.32
C PRO A 85 15.12 -1.44 -11.54
N SER A 86 16.10 -0.62 -11.96
CA SER A 86 17.51 -1.01 -12.13
C SER A 86 18.19 -1.45 -10.82
N ASP A 87 17.70 -0.95 -9.69
CA ASP A 87 18.30 -1.16 -8.38
C ASP A 87 17.68 -2.37 -7.66
N VAL A 88 16.68 -3.01 -8.28
CA VAL A 88 15.92 -4.12 -7.69
C VAL A 88 16.07 -5.39 -8.53
N THR A 89 16.64 -6.43 -7.92
CA THR A 89 16.69 -7.77 -8.48
C THR A 89 15.62 -8.64 -7.82
N ILE A 90 14.78 -9.30 -8.62
CA ILE A 90 13.79 -10.28 -8.15
C ILE A 90 14.10 -11.61 -8.82
N THR A 91 14.27 -12.67 -8.03
CA THR A 91 14.59 -14.02 -8.51
C THR A 91 13.58 -15.02 -7.98
N GLY A 92 13.16 -15.96 -8.83
CA GLY A 92 12.15 -16.98 -8.50
C GLY A 92 10.80 -16.74 -9.18
N PRO A 93 9.80 -17.61 -8.91
CA PRO A 93 8.51 -17.55 -9.58
C PRO A 93 7.66 -16.40 -9.02
N VAL A 94 7.22 -15.50 -9.89
CA VAL A 94 6.36 -14.36 -9.55
C VAL A 94 5.10 -14.41 -10.41
N SER A 95 3.94 -14.29 -9.76
CA SER A 95 2.66 -14.05 -10.44
C SER A 95 2.24 -12.60 -10.23
N SER A 96 1.29 -12.13 -11.04
CA SER A 96 0.82 -10.76 -10.94
C SER A 96 -0.67 -10.62 -11.19
N PHE A 97 -1.22 -9.53 -10.66
CA PHE A 97 -2.59 -9.10 -10.89
C PHE A 97 -2.59 -7.61 -11.21
N GLU A 98 -3.26 -7.25 -12.31
CA GLU A 98 -3.36 -5.88 -12.78
C GLU A 98 -4.79 -5.36 -12.66
N ARG A 99 -4.93 -4.09 -12.30
CA ARG A 99 -6.21 -3.40 -12.27
C ARG A 99 -6.06 -1.92 -12.59
N PRO A 100 -7.13 -1.24 -13.03
CA PRO A 100 -7.16 0.22 -13.04
C PRO A 100 -7.10 0.79 -11.62
N ALA A 101 -6.33 1.86 -11.43
CA ALA A 101 -6.31 2.70 -10.23
C ALA A 101 -7.27 3.89 -10.39
N ASP A 102 -7.60 4.58 -9.30
CA ASP A 102 -8.40 5.83 -9.29
C ASP A 102 -7.91 6.87 -10.30
N SER A 103 -6.61 6.84 -10.61
CA SER A 103 -5.93 7.74 -11.52
C SER A 103 -6.09 7.39 -13.01
N GLY A 104 -6.83 6.32 -13.34
CA GLY A 104 -6.92 5.71 -14.67
C GLY A 104 -5.69 4.91 -15.10
N ALA A 105 -4.64 4.85 -14.28
CA ALA A 105 -3.44 4.06 -14.58
C ALA A 105 -3.69 2.58 -14.34
N LEU A 106 -2.93 1.74 -15.03
CA LEU A 106 -2.85 0.33 -14.68
C LEU A 106 -1.87 0.18 -13.51
N PHE A 107 -2.31 -0.51 -12.47
CA PHE A 107 -1.50 -0.84 -11.31
C PHE A 107 -1.36 -2.36 -11.22
N THR A 108 -0.13 -2.82 -11.42
CA THR A 108 0.24 -4.23 -11.40
C THR A 108 0.82 -4.55 -10.03
N ARG A 109 0.25 -5.54 -9.34
CA ARG A 109 0.81 -6.13 -8.12
C ARG A 109 1.44 -7.46 -8.44
N SER A 110 2.66 -7.66 -7.95
CA SER A 110 3.41 -8.90 -8.05
C SER A 110 3.46 -9.60 -6.70
N PHE A 111 3.27 -10.91 -6.68
CA PHE A 111 3.25 -11.73 -5.47
C PHE A 111 3.84 -13.12 -5.74
N CYS A 112 4.28 -13.80 -4.68
CA CYS A 112 4.70 -15.18 -4.79
C CYS A 112 3.48 -16.09 -5.05
N PRO A 113 3.44 -16.88 -6.14
CA PRO A 113 2.29 -17.73 -6.45
C PRO A 113 2.11 -18.88 -5.45
N HIS A 114 3.14 -19.23 -4.67
CA HIS A 114 3.11 -20.35 -3.74
C HIS A 114 2.59 -19.98 -2.35
N CYS A 115 2.88 -18.77 -1.87
CA CYS A 115 2.53 -18.35 -0.50
C CYS A 115 1.76 -17.02 -0.44
N GLY A 116 1.51 -16.36 -1.58
CA GLY A 116 0.77 -15.10 -1.64
C GLY A 116 1.52 -13.87 -1.13
N THR A 117 2.77 -14.01 -0.64
CA THR A 117 3.54 -12.86 -0.15
C THR A 117 3.63 -11.76 -1.21
N PRO A 118 3.22 -10.52 -0.91
CA PRO A 118 3.40 -9.38 -1.80
C PRO A 118 4.89 -9.11 -2.06
N ILE A 119 5.26 -8.97 -3.33
CA ILE A 119 6.66 -8.78 -3.75
C ILE A 119 6.91 -7.36 -4.24
N ALA A 120 6.06 -6.85 -5.14
CA ALA A 120 6.24 -5.53 -5.73
C ALA A 120 4.93 -4.94 -6.28
N GLY A 121 4.92 -3.64 -6.53
CA GLY A 121 3.89 -2.93 -7.28
C GLY A 121 4.51 -2.08 -8.38
N ARG A 122 3.79 -1.91 -9.50
CA ARG A 122 4.16 -1.01 -10.61
C ARG A 122 2.95 -0.25 -11.09
N SER A 123 3.15 1.01 -11.48
CA SER A 123 2.08 1.84 -12.08
C SER A 123 2.48 2.26 -13.48
N SER A 124 1.56 2.17 -14.44
CA SER A 124 1.80 2.64 -15.81
C SER A 124 2.07 4.15 -15.90
N ARG A 125 1.73 4.94 -14.87
CA ARG A 125 2.04 6.38 -14.79
C ARG A 125 3.44 6.69 -14.25
N ALA A 126 4.14 5.69 -13.71
CA ALA A 126 5.48 5.83 -13.15
C ALA A 126 6.31 4.58 -13.49
N PRO A 127 6.64 4.37 -14.78
CA PRO A 127 7.37 3.19 -15.23
C PRO A 127 8.78 3.07 -14.63
N ASP A 128 9.39 4.21 -14.29
CA ASP A 128 10.72 4.28 -13.67
C ASP A 128 10.70 4.05 -12.15
N ALA A 129 9.58 3.55 -11.61
CA ALA A 129 9.42 3.27 -10.19
C ALA A 129 8.94 1.83 -9.97
N ILE A 130 9.59 1.15 -9.02
CA ILE A 130 9.08 -0.08 -8.42
C ILE A 130 8.71 0.17 -6.97
N MET A 131 7.49 -0.23 -6.61
CA MET A 131 6.97 -0.15 -5.25
C MET A 131 7.29 -1.43 -4.50
N LEU A 132 7.95 -1.30 -3.36
CA LEU A 132 8.37 -2.41 -2.50
C LEU A 132 7.54 -2.40 -1.21
N PRO A 133 6.82 -3.49 -0.87
CA PRO A 133 6.19 -3.64 0.44
C PRO A 133 7.27 -3.66 1.52
N VAL A 134 7.26 -2.71 2.46
CA VAL A 134 8.32 -2.60 3.49
C VAL A 134 8.32 -3.81 4.42
N GLY A 135 7.14 -4.35 4.73
CA GLY A 135 7.01 -5.56 5.56
C GLY A 135 7.68 -6.81 4.97
N LEU A 136 7.99 -6.83 3.67
CA LEU A 136 8.74 -7.93 3.04
C LEU A 136 10.15 -8.08 3.63
N PHE A 137 10.75 -6.98 4.12
CA PHE A 137 12.10 -6.95 4.69
C PHE A 137 12.13 -7.25 6.19
N GLY A 138 10.96 -7.47 6.82
CA GLY A 138 10.85 -7.93 8.21
C GLY A 138 11.54 -7.00 9.21
N ALA A 139 12.50 -7.55 9.95
CA ALA A 139 13.23 -6.82 10.99
C ALA A 139 14.22 -5.78 10.45
N ASP A 140 14.65 -5.89 9.19
CA ASP A 140 15.59 -4.96 8.57
C ASP A 140 14.86 -3.77 7.92
N THR A 141 14.26 -2.93 8.77
CA THR A 141 13.44 -1.78 8.36
C THR A 141 13.87 -0.46 8.98
N GLY A 142 15.06 -0.40 9.60
CA GLY A 142 15.60 0.83 10.20
C GLY A 142 15.86 1.96 9.20
N TRP A 143 15.90 1.65 7.90
CA TRP A 143 16.01 2.62 6.81
C TRP A 143 14.68 3.29 6.44
N PHE A 144 13.55 2.77 6.92
CA PHE A 144 12.22 3.21 6.52
C PHE A 144 11.70 4.36 7.42
N ALA A 145 11.45 5.51 6.81
CA ALA A 145 10.92 6.69 7.46
C ALA A 145 9.88 7.38 6.55
N PRO A 146 8.60 6.97 6.57
CA PRO A 146 7.58 7.54 5.70
C PRO A 146 7.23 8.96 6.14
N ASN A 147 7.00 9.85 5.18
CA ASN A 147 6.60 11.24 5.44
C ASN A 147 5.27 11.61 4.76
N GLN A 148 4.56 10.62 4.23
CA GLN A 148 3.34 10.81 3.46
C GLN A 148 2.31 9.72 3.77
N LEU A 149 1.06 10.15 3.97
CA LEU A 149 -0.12 9.32 3.93
C LEU A 149 -0.96 9.74 2.73
N ILE A 150 -0.96 8.94 1.67
CA ILE A 150 -1.78 9.18 0.49
C ILE A 150 -3.13 8.47 0.60
N PHE A 151 -4.16 9.02 -0.04
CA PHE A 151 -5.55 8.57 0.09
C PHE A 151 -6.07 8.62 1.55
N ALA A 152 -5.61 9.61 2.34
CA ALA A 152 -6.00 9.80 3.74
C ALA A 152 -7.52 9.88 3.98
N ARG A 153 -8.31 10.28 2.97
CA ARG A 153 -9.79 10.27 3.02
C ARG A 153 -10.38 8.87 3.30
N SER A 154 -9.63 7.81 3.02
CA SER A 154 -10.01 6.42 3.23
C SER A 154 -9.30 5.78 4.43
N HIS A 155 -8.43 6.53 5.13
CA HIS A 155 -7.76 6.05 6.33
C HIS A 155 -8.74 6.00 7.51
N HIS A 156 -8.69 4.91 8.25
CA HIS A 156 -9.60 4.68 9.38
C HIS A 156 -8.90 4.97 10.71
N GLN A 157 -9.66 5.41 11.72
CA GLN A 157 -9.09 5.71 13.05
C GLN A 157 -8.52 4.50 13.77
N TRP A 158 -9.03 3.30 13.50
CA TRP A 158 -8.55 2.05 14.09
C TRP A 158 -7.20 1.60 13.54
N ASP A 159 -6.75 2.17 12.41
CA ASP A 159 -5.47 1.86 11.75
C ASP A 159 -4.30 2.60 12.40
N ALA A 160 -4.37 2.74 13.72
CA ALA A 160 -3.31 3.23 14.57
C ALA A 160 -3.06 2.15 15.64
N ILE A 161 -1.80 1.89 15.96
CA ILE A 161 -1.47 1.07 17.13
C ILE A 161 -1.73 1.94 18.36
N ALA A 162 -2.88 1.73 19.01
CA ALA A 162 -3.26 2.52 20.17
C ALA A 162 -2.22 2.32 21.30
N PRO A 163 -1.78 3.40 21.96
CA PRO A 163 -0.67 3.35 22.91
C PRO A 163 -0.99 2.52 24.16
N ASP A 164 -2.26 2.36 24.47
CA ASP A 164 -2.83 1.65 25.62
C ASP A 164 -3.08 0.15 25.37
N LEU A 165 -2.79 -0.37 24.17
CA LEU A 165 -2.88 -1.80 23.91
C LEU A 165 -1.88 -2.58 24.78
N PRO A 166 -2.30 -3.70 25.41
CA PRO A 166 -1.38 -4.62 26.09
C PRO A 166 -0.25 -5.07 25.16
N ARG A 167 0.98 -5.08 25.66
CA ARG A 167 2.19 -5.41 24.90
C ARG A 167 2.82 -6.68 25.47
N TYR A 168 2.84 -7.72 24.66
CA TYR A 168 3.44 -9.00 25.01
C TYR A 168 4.75 -9.19 24.24
N VAL A 169 5.79 -9.68 24.91
CA VAL A 169 7.11 -9.95 24.27
C VAL A 169 7.02 -11.13 23.29
N ARG A 170 6.08 -12.06 23.53
CA ARG A 170 5.81 -13.23 22.69
C ARG A 170 4.30 -13.38 22.49
N TYR A 171 3.87 -14.52 21.96
CA TYR A 171 2.46 -14.89 21.93
C TYR A 171 1.84 -14.79 23.33
N ARG A 172 0.56 -14.43 23.41
CA ARG A 172 -0.17 -14.29 24.68
C ARG A 172 -0.05 -15.55 25.53
N ASP A 173 -0.08 -15.40 26.85
CA ASP A 173 -0.09 -16.55 27.74
C ASP A 173 -1.44 -17.27 27.65
N SER A 174 -1.44 -18.58 27.93
CA SER A 174 -2.65 -19.38 27.90
C SER A 174 -3.64 -18.90 28.98
N GLY A 175 -4.85 -18.51 28.56
CA GLY A 175 -5.92 -18.08 29.47
C GLY A 175 -6.30 -16.59 29.38
N GLU A 176 -5.51 -15.79 28.66
CA GLU A 176 -5.84 -14.40 28.34
C GLU A 176 -6.70 -14.36 27.06
N ILE A 177 -8.01 -14.60 27.15
CA ILE A 177 -8.97 -14.44 26.02
C ILE A 177 -10.05 -13.44 26.41
#